data_AF-A0A3D4U5Q6-F1
#
_entry.id   AF-A0A3D4U5Q6-F1
#
_cell.length_a   1.000
_cell.length_b   1.000
_cell.length_c   1.000
_cell.angle_alpha   90.00
_cell.angle_beta   90.00
_cell.angle_gamma   90.00
#
_symmetry.space_group_name_H-M   'P 1'
#
loop_
_entity.id
_entity.type
_entity.pdbx_description
1 polymer ?
#
loop_
_entity_poly.entity_id
_entity_poly.type
_entity_poly.pdbx_seq_one_letter_code
_entity_poly.pdbx_strand_id
1 'polypeptide(L)'
;MKEGDMIMTTLTKGLSGLAFFRAYPSYTRYWIANTISRIGDSIDSLAIMWMVLELTGSTLLMGTVMVCNMLPNILLGPFAGVLADRLNRKRLMIISDIARGLLVTVLAFLFMTDHLAVWMIFVVTALTSVFETAQQPARMAVRPSLVRTEDLITSNSMHSFGENAAQMIGLACAGAIIATLGIGGALLIDFLTFVISAF
;
A
#
# COMPACT_ATOMS: atom_id res chain seq x y z
N MET A 1 39.47 19.17 -24.37
CA MET A 1 38.27 18.49 -23.79
C MET A 1 37.12 19.47 -23.94
N LYS A 2 36.14 19.18 -24.81
CA LYS A 2 35.15 20.18 -25.26
C LYS A 2 34.05 20.34 -24.19
N GLU A 3 33.62 21.58 -23.98
CA GLU A 3 32.58 22.00 -23.02
C GLU A 3 31.28 21.16 -23.09
N GLY A 4 30.97 20.59 -24.25
CA GLY A 4 29.82 19.69 -24.45
C GLY A 4 29.88 18.35 -23.71
N ASP A 5 31.08 17.79 -23.48
CA ASP A 5 31.22 16.53 -22.73
C ASP A 5 30.97 16.75 -21.22
N MET A 6 31.28 17.95 -20.71
CA MET A 6 31.10 18.29 -19.30
C MET A 6 29.61 18.41 -18.92
N ILE A 7 28.79 18.95 -19.84
CA ILE A 7 27.34 19.08 -19.66
C ILE A 7 26.66 17.69 -19.72
N MET A 8 27.08 16.82 -20.63
CA MET A 8 26.54 15.44 -20.73
C MET A 8 26.93 14.55 -19.54
N THR A 9 28.10 14.77 -18.95
CA THR A 9 28.55 14.00 -17.76
C THR A 9 27.80 14.41 -16.49
N THR A 10 27.26 15.63 -16.45
CA THR A 10 26.51 16.15 -15.29
C THR A 10 25.05 15.68 -15.31
N LEU A 11 24.48 15.42 -16.49
CA LEU A 11 23.09 14.96 -16.65
C LEU A 11 22.88 13.45 -16.41
N THR A 12 23.96 12.67 -16.26
CA THR A 12 23.88 11.19 -16.23
C THR A 12 24.29 10.55 -14.91
N LYS A 13 24.77 11.32 -13.93
CA LYS A 13 25.08 10.78 -12.60
C LYS A 13 23.87 10.90 -11.67
N GLY A 14 22.80 10.17 -12.00
CA GLY A 14 21.85 9.77 -10.96
C GLY A 14 22.64 9.08 -9.83
N LEU A 15 22.39 9.49 -8.58
CA LEU A 15 23.06 8.89 -7.43
C LEU A 15 22.88 7.36 -7.46
N SER A 16 23.96 6.60 -7.24
CA SER A 16 23.85 5.15 -7.06
C SER A 16 22.89 4.83 -5.90
N GLY A 17 22.16 3.71 -5.95
CA GLY A 17 21.02 3.48 -5.05
C GLY A 17 21.29 3.72 -3.57
N LEU A 18 22.43 3.25 -3.04
CA LEU A 18 22.81 3.48 -1.64
C LEU A 18 23.22 4.94 -1.36
N ALA A 19 23.84 5.62 -2.32
CA ALA A 19 24.16 7.04 -2.19
C ALA A 19 22.89 7.91 -2.20
N PHE A 20 21.87 7.49 -2.96
CA PHE A 20 20.58 8.16 -3.03
C PHE A 20 19.84 8.16 -1.67
N PHE A 21 19.76 7.01 -1.00
CA PHE A 21 19.12 6.93 0.32
C PHE A 21 19.86 7.74 1.40
N ARG A 22 21.19 7.88 1.30
CA ARG A 22 21.96 8.74 2.20
C ARG A 22 21.75 10.23 1.91
N ALA A 23 21.56 10.61 0.65
CA ALA A 23 21.33 11.99 0.25
C ALA A 23 19.94 12.51 0.65
N TYR A 24 18.92 11.64 0.67
CA TYR A 24 17.53 12.00 0.97
C TYR A 24 16.96 11.25 2.19
N PRO A 25 17.36 11.60 3.43
CA PRO A 25 16.95 10.87 4.63
C PRO A 25 15.42 10.86 4.85
N SER A 26 14.72 11.96 4.54
CA SER A 26 13.26 12.02 4.63
C SER A 26 12.56 11.10 3.61
N TYR A 27 13.10 11.01 2.39
CA TYR A 27 12.63 10.05 1.39
C TYR A 27 12.89 8.61 1.85
N THR A 28 14.08 8.34 2.39
CA THR A 28 14.45 7.01 2.89
C THR A 28 13.52 6.52 3.98
N ARG A 29 13.18 7.37 4.95
CA ARG A 29 12.21 7.04 6.00
C ARG A 29 10.83 6.74 5.41
N TYR A 30 10.36 7.59 4.49
CA TYR A 30 9.11 7.35 3.76
C TYR A 30 9.13 6.03 2.98
N TRP A 31 10.23 5.73 2.29
CA TRP A 31 10.39 4.53 1.47
C TRP A 31 10.38 3.26 2.32
N ILE A 32 11.08 3.26 3.46
CA ILE A 32 11.08 2.12 4.41
C ILE A 32 9.68 1.89 4.97
N ALA A 33 9.02 2.95 5.46
CA ALA A 33 7.66 2.86 5.98
C ALA A 33 6.69 2.31 4.92
N ASN A 34 6.71 2.87 3.71
CA ASN A 34 5.85 2.41 2.63
C ASN A 34 6.13 0.93 2.25
N THR A 35 7.39 0.52 2.24
CA THR A 35 7.78 -0.87 1.93
C THR A 35 7.28 -1.84 3.00
N ILE A 36 7.38 -1.47 4.28
CA ILE A 36 6.87 -2.29 5.40
C ILE A 36 5.35 -2.43 5.33
N SER A 37 4.62 -1.32 5.18
CA SER A 37 3.16 -1.37 4.97
C SER A 37 2.78 -2.22 3.77
N ARG A 38 3.54 -2.15 2.67
CA ARG A 38 3.23 -2.92 1.46
C ARG A 38 3.39 -4.43 1.65
N ILE A 39 4.30 -4.86 2.51
CA ILE A 39 4.41 -6.27 2.92
C ILE A 39 3.13 -6.70 3.66
N GLY A 40 2.69 -5.88 4.61
CA GLY A 40 1.44 -6.08 5.35
C GLY A 40 0.23 -6.20 4.42
N ASP A 41 0.03 -5.21 3.54
CA ASP A 41 -1.06 -5.17 2.55
C ASP A 41 -1.11 -6.47 1.73
N SER A 42 0.06 -7.01 1.39
CA SER A 42 0.17 -8.22 0.58
C SER A 42 -0.24 -9.46 1.36
N ILE A 43 0.12 -9.52 2.65
CA ILE A 43 -0.32 -10.59 3.56
C ILE A 43 -1.83 -10.50 3.79
N ASP A 44 -2.35 -9.30 4.09
CA ASP A 44 -3.78 -9.01 4.25
C ASP A 44 -4.58 -9.44 3.01
N SER A 45 -4.10 -9.07 1.81
CA SER A 45 -4.80 -9.41 0.57
C SER A 45 -5.00 -10.93 0.40
N LEU A 46 -3.99 -11.74 0.74
CA LEU A 46 -4.10 -13.19 0.68
C LEU A 46 -4.99 -13.72 1.82
N ALA A 47 -4.86 -13.15 3.01
CA ALA A 47 -5.68 -13.52 4.16
C ALA A 47 -7.17 -13.29 3.91
N ILE A 48 -7.56 -12.15 3.33
CA ILE A 48 -8.95 -11.84 2.95
C ILE A 48 -9.45 -12.82 1.88
N MET A 49 -8.65 -13.11 0.85
CA MET A 49 -9.04 -14.09 -0.18
C MET A 49 -9.27 -15.48 0.42
N TRP A 50 -8.37 -15.93 1.29
CA TRP A 50 -8.49 -17.21 1.98
C TRP A 50 -9.69 -17.24 2.94
N MET A 51 -9.94 -16.15 3.65
CA MET A 51 -11.08 -15.99 4.56
C MET A 51 -12.42 -16.20 3.85
N VAL A 52 -12.59 -15.64 2.65
CA VAL A 52 -13.81 -15.86 1.85
C VAL A 52 -13.95 -17.32 1.45
N LEU A 53 -12.84 -17.95 1.03
CA LEU A 53 -12.83 -19.35 0.64
C LEU A 53 -13.17 -20.26 1.83
N GLU A 54 -12.63 -19.98 3.02
CA GLU A 54 -12.88 -20.74 4.25
C GLU A 54 -14.34 -20.61 4.72
N LEU A 55 -14.92 -19.42 4.64
CA LEU A 55 -16.31 -19.18 5.05
C LEU A 55 -17.35 -19.75 4.05
N THR A 56 -17.00 -19.87 2.77
CA THR A 56 -18.00 -20.16 1.71
C THR A 56 -17.74 -21.42 0.89
N GLY A 57 -16.50 -21.90 0.85
CA GLY A 57 -16.04 -22.90 -0.10
C GLY A 57 -16.05 -22.45 -1.56
N SER A 58 -16.32 -21.16 -1.85
CA SER A 58 -16.57 -20.66 -3.20
C SER A 58 -15.43 -19.78 -3.73
N THR A 59 -14.68 -20.32 -4.70
CA THR A 59 -13.68 -19.56 -5.46
C THR A 59 -14.30 -18.44 -6.29
N LEU A 60 -15.58 -18.55 -6.67
CA LEU A 60 -16.33 -17.51 -7.37
C LEU A 60 -16.55 -16.28 -6.47
N LEU A 61 -16.96 -16.49 -5.21
CA LEU A 61 -17.13 -15.40 -4.25
C LEU A 61 -15.80 -14.74 -3.92
N MET A 62 -14.73 -15.54 -3.76
CA MET A 62 -13.36 -15.03 -3.61
C MET A 62 -12.99 -14.09 -4.77
N GLY A 63 -13.19 -14.51 -6.02
CA GLY A 63 -12.94 -13.67 -7.19
C GLY A 63 -13.85 -12.43 -7.26
N THR A 64 -15.09 -12.54 -6.79
CA THR A 64 -16.04 -11.41 -6.75
C THR A 64 -15.58 -10.32 -5.77
N VAL A 65 -15.02 -10.68 -4.61
CA VAL A 65 -14.43 -9.72 -3.67
C VAL A 65 -13.31 -8.92 -4.33
N MET A 66 -12.48 -9.57 -5.16
CA MET A 66 -11.42 -8.90 -5.92
C MET A 66 -11.98 -7.87 -6.91
N VAL A 67 -13.08 -8.18 -7.59
CA VAL A 67 -13.80 -7.21 -8.44
C VAL A 67 -14.34 -6.06 -7.60
N CYS A 68 -14.96 -6.34 -6.44
CA CYS A 68 -15.45 -5.32 -5.53
C CYS A 68 -14.35 -4.38 -5.02
N ASN A 69 -13.13 -4.89 -4.84
CA ASN A 69 -11.97 -4.07 -4.47
C ASN A 69 -11.58 -3.07 -5.57
N MET A 70 -11.74 -3.43 -6.85
CA MET A 70 -11.39 -2.57 -7.99
C MET A 70 -12.47 -1.52 -8.30
N LEU A 71 -13.73 -1.80 -7.98
CA LEU A 71 -14.86 -0.94 -8.34
C LEU A 71 -14.72 0.52 -7.86
N PRO A 72 -14.36 0.80 -6.59
CA PRO A 72 -14.18 2.18 -6.14
C PRO A 72 -13.11 2.93 -6.92
N ASN A 73 -12.02 2.26 -7.30
CA ASN A 73 -10.97 2.91 -8.08
C ASN A 73 -11.47 3.32 -9.47
N ILE A 74 -12.21 2.43 -10.13
CA ILE A 74 -12.78 2.68 -11.47
C ILE A 74 -13.82 3.80 -11.42
N LEU A 75 -14.72 3.76 -10.43
CA LEU A 75 -15.87 4.66 -10.35
C LEU A 75 -15.50 6.03 -9.75
N LEU A 76 -14.65 6.04 -8.72
CA LEU A 76 -14.32 7.23 -7.95
C LEU A 76 -12.95 7.83 -8.29
N GLY A 77 -12.08 7.08 -8.99
CA GLY A 77 -10.74 7.52 -9.39
C GLY A 77 -10.72 8.89 -10.10
N PRO A 78 -11.60 9.16 -11.09
CA PRO A 78 -11.68 10.47 -11.74
C PRO A 78 -11.97 11.63 -10.78
N PHE A 79 -12.69 11.37 -9.69
CA PHE A 79 -13.06 12.36 -8.68
C PHE A 79 -12.03 12.45 -7.54
N ALA A 80 -11.23 11.41 -7.33
CA ALA A 80 -10.25 11.33 -6.25
C ALA A 80 -9.19 12.44 -6.34
N GLY A 81 -8.77 12.82 -7.56
CA GLY A 81 -7.83 13.91 -7.77
C GLY A 81 -8.38 15.25 -7.27
N VAL A 82 -9.64 15.57 -7.60
CA VAL A 82 -10.32 16.80 -7.14
C VAL A 82 -10.43 16.84 -5.62
N LEU A 83 -10.73 15.68 -5.00
CA LEU A 83 -10.80 15.57 -3.55
C LEU A 83 -9.43 15.80 -2.88
N ALA A 84 -8.37 15.23 -3.46
CA ALA A 84 -7.01 15.36 -2.97
C ALA A 84 -6.40 16.76 -3.14
N ASP A 85 -6.89 17.54 -4.12
CA ASP A 85 -6.49 18.93 -4.30
C ASP A 85 -7.22 19.90 -3.35
N ARG A 86 -8.44 19.56 -2.92
CA ARG A 86 -9.21 20.39 -1.97
C ARG A 86 -8.84 20.13 -0.51
N LEU A 87 -8.40 18.91 -0.19
CA LEU A 87 -8.05 18.52 1.18
C LEU A 87 -6.55 18.67 1.44
N ASN A 88 -6.18 18.83 2.71
CA ASN A 88 -4.78 18.72 3.10
C ASN A 88 -4.31 17.27 2.87
N ARG A 89 -3.43 17.08 1.89
CA ARG A 89 -2.92 15.77 1.44
C ARG A 89 -2.39 14.91 2.58
N LYS A 90 -1.66 15.49 3.54
CA LYS A 90 -1.13 14.77 4.70
C LYS A 90 -2.26 14.30 5.62
N ARG A 91 -3.27 15.14 5.88
CA ARG A 91 -4.44 14.74 6.69
C ARG A 91 -5.26 13.66 6.00
N LEU A 92 -5.47 13.77 4.69
CA LEU A 92 -6.19 12.76 3.91
C LEU A 92 -5.49 11.40 4.00
N MET A 93 -4.16 11.37 3.84
CA MET A 93 -3.39 10.14 3.99
C MET A 93 -3.55 9.51 5.38
N ILE A 94 -3.37 10.29 6.45
CA ILE A 94 -3.47 9.79 7.82
C ILE A 94 -4.89 9.26 8.13
N ILE A 95 -5.93 10.01 7.74
CA ILE A 95 -7.32 9.59 7.97
C ILE A 95 -7.64 8.31 7.20
N SER A 96 -7.21 8.20 5.94
CA SER A 96 -7.41 6.99 5.14
C SER A 96 -6.72 5.78 5.75
N ASP A 97 -5.46 5.90 6.18
CA ASP A 97 -4.72 4.79 6.79
C ASP A 97 -5.37 4.34 8.11
N ILE A 98 -5.79 5.28 8.97
CA ILE A 98 -6.50 4.95 10.22
C ILE A 98 -7.84 4.29 9.94
N ALA A 99 -8.64 4.82 9.01
CA ALA A 99 -9.94 4.27 8.67
C ALA A 99 -9.82 2.86 8.08
N ARG A 100 -8.86 2.63 7.18
CA ARG A 100 -8.57 1.31 6.61
C ARG A 100 -8.13 0.33 7.69
N GLY A 101 -7.18 0.73 8.53
CA GLY A 101 -6.69 -0.11 9.63
C GLY A 101 -7.81 -0.51 10.61
N LEU A 102 -8.72 0.42 10.95
CA LEU A 102 -9.87 0.12 11.79
C LEU A 102 -10.85 -0.87 11.12
N LEU A 103 -11.14 -0.68 9.83
CA LEU A 103 -12.03 -1.59 9.09
C LEU A 103 -11.48 -3.01 9.03
N VAL A 104 -10.19 -3.17 8.72
CA VAL A 104 -9.50 -4.48 8.69
C VAL A 104 -9.46 -5.10 10.09
N THR A 105 -9.20 -4.30 11.13
CA THR A 105 -9.20 -4.78 12.52
C THR A 105 -10.56 -5.29 12.95
N VAL A 106 -11.64 -4.59 12.59
CA VAL A 106 -13.01 -5.03 12.87
C VAL A 106 -13.30 -6.34 12.14
N LEU A 107 -12.88 -6.48 10.89
CA LEU A 107 -13.04 -7.72 10.12
C LEU A 107 -12.30 -8.89 10.77
N ALA A 108 -11.05 -8.67 11.19
CA ALA A 108 -10.24 -9.66 11.90
C ALA A 108 -10.90 -10.11 13.20
N PHE A 109 -11.41 -9.16 13.99
CA PHE A 109 -12.10 -9.45 15.24
C PHE A 109 -13.38 -10.26 15.03
N LEU A 110 -14.20 -9.89 14.04
CA LEU A 110 -15.41 -10.65 13.69
C LEU A 110 -15.08 -12.06 13.22
N PHE A 111 -13.99 -12.24 12.46
CA PHE A 111 -13.52 -13.55 12.04
C PHE A 111 -13.11 -14.41 13.25
N MET A 112 -12.29 -13.86 14.15
CA MET A 112 -11.78 -14.58 15.32
C MET A 112 -12.87 -14.91 16.36
N THR A 113 -14.01 -14.23 16.32
CA THR A 113 -15.15 -14.44 17.21
C THR A 113 -16.29 -15.25 16.56
N ASP A 114 -16.06 -15.81 15.36
CA ASP A 114 -17.03 -16.59 14.59
C ASP A 114 -18.34 -15.83 14.27
N HIS A 115 -18.30 -14.50 14.28
CA HIS A 115 -19.44 -13.62 13.96
C HIS A 115 -19.36 -13.05 12.54
N LEU A 116 -18.31 -13.37 11.79
CA LEU A 116 -18.12 -12.83 10.46
C LEU A 116 -19.07 -13.47 9.44
N ALA A 117 -19.82 -12.61 8.75
CA ALA A 117 -20.60 -12.98 7.59
C ALA A 117 -19.94 -12.49 6.30
N VAL A 118 -20.08 -13.25 5.22
CA VAL A 118 -19.44 -12.99 3.92
C VAL A 118 -19.75 -11.59 3.37
N TRP A 119 -20.99 -11.12 3.54
CA TRP A 119 -21.38 -9.78 3.08
C TRP A 119 -20.60 -8.65 3.79
N MET A 120 -20.14 -8.88 5.02
CA MET A 120 -19.32 -7.91 5.76
C MET A 120 -17.95 -7.75 5.11
N ILE A 121 -17.38 -8.82 4.54
CA ILE A 121 -16.13 -8.76 3.77
C ILE A 121 -16.32 -7.84 2.57
N PHE A 122 -17.39 -8.02 1.80
CA PHE A 122 -17.70 -7.16 0.65
C PHE A 122 -17.82 -5.68 1.03
N VAL A 123 -18.52 -5.38 2.14
CA VAL A 123 -18.69 -4.00 2.62
C VAL A 123 -17.35 -3.41 3.06
N VAL A 124 -16.57 -4.14 3.86
CA VAL A 124 -15.26 -3.70 4.34
C VAL A 124 -14.31 -3.48 3.17
N THR A 125 -14.21 -4.43 2.24
CA THR A 125 -13.38 -4.30 1.03
C THR A 125 -13.78 -3.09 0.18
N ALA A 126 -15.08 -2.85 -0.02
CA ALA A 126 -15.52 -1.68 -0.77
C ALA A 126 -15.13 -0.37 -0.06
N LEU A 127 -15.32 -0.29 1.26
CA LEU A 127 -14.97 0.90 2.04
C LEU A 127 -13.46 1.15 2.05
N THR A 128 -12.63 0.12 2.28
CA THR A 128 -11.17 0.27 2.26
C THR A 128 -10.67 0.75 0.90
N SER A 129 -11.22 0.21 -0.18
CA SER A 129 -10.93 0.63 -1.56
C SER A 129 -11.33 2.09 -1.86
N VAL A 130 -12.40 2.61 -1.25
CA VAL A 130 -12.76 4.04 -1.38
C VAL A 130 -11.67 4.91 -0.76
N PHE A 131 -11.22 4.59 0.46
CA PHE A 131 -10.15 5.34 1.14
C PHE A 131 -8.83 5.27 0.38
N GLU A 132 -8.49 4.10 -0.15
CA GLU A 132 -7.30 3.87 -0.97
C GLU A 132 -7.33 4.72 -2.26
N THR A 133 -8.47 4.71 -2.94
CA THR A 133 -8.68 5.48 -4.18
C THR A 133 -8.50 6.98 -3.93
N ALA A 134 -9.05 7.50 -2.83
CA ALA A 134 -8.88 8.90 -2.44
C ALA A 134 -7.42 9.25 -2.07
N GLN A 135 -6.70 8.30 -1.48
CA GLN A 135 -5.34 8.51 -0.97
C GLN A 135 -4.26 8.47 -2.08
N GLN A 136 -4.49 7.71 -3.15
CA GLN A 136 -3.54 7.55 -4.25
C GLN A 136 -3.02 8.88 -4.84
N PRO A 137 -3.87 9.83 -5.27
CA PRO A 137 -3.39 11.12 -5.80
C PRO A 137 -2.63 11.95 -4.77
N ALA A 138 -3.03 11.90 -3.49
CA ALA A 138 -2.30 12.57 -2.41
C ALA A 138 -0.88 12.01 -2.24
N ARG A 139 -0.72 10.67 -2.25
CA ARG A 139 0.59 10.00 -2.20
C ARG A 139 1.47 10.38 -3.40
N MET A 140 0.90 10.39 -4.61
CA MET A 140 1.61 10.78 -5.83
C MET A 140 2.12 12.22 -5.79
N ALA A 141 1.38 13.12 -5.15
CA ALA A 141 1.75 14.53 -5.07
C ALA A 141 2.77 14.86 -3.96
N VAL A 142 2.85 14.03 -2.90
CA VAL A 142 3.80 14.23 -1.80
C VAL A 142 5.20 13.72 -2.17
N ARG A 143 5.32 12.59 -2.87
CA ARG A 143 6.64 12.00 -3.19
C ARG A 143 7.62 12.94 -3.89
N PRO A 144 7.23 13.71 -4.93
CA PRO A 144 8.14 14.63 -5.62
C PRO A 144 8.67 15.75 -4.72
N SER A 145 7.99 16.06 -3.61
CA SER A 145 8.46 17.08 -2.65
C SER A 145 9.60 16.61 -1.74
N LEU A 146 9.90 15.31 -1.73
CA LEU A 146 10.94 14.71 -0.88
C LEU A 146 12.32 14.63 -1.55
N VAL A 147 12.39 14.91 -2.86
CA VAL A 147 13.58 14.76 -3.70
C VAL A 147 13.68 15.93 -4.68
N ARG A 148 14.86 16.17 -5.24
CA ARG A 148 15.05 17.19 -6.28
C ARG A 148 14.47 16.70 -7.61
N THR A 149 14.05 17.64 -8.47
CA THR A 149 13.45 17.33 -9.78
C THR A 149 14.36 16.46 -10.66
N GLU A 150 15.67 16.69 -10.61
CA GLU A 150 16.70 15.92 -11.32
C GLU A 150 16.79 14.44 -10.88
N ASP A 151 16.35 14.13 -9.66
CA ASP A 151 16.42 12.79 -9.07
C ASP A 151 15.07 12.05 -9.09
N LEU A 152 14.02 12.61 -9.70
CA LEU A 152 12.68 12.01 -9.73
C LEU A 152 12.65 10.64 -10.41
N ILE A 153 13.46 10.44 -11.45
CA ILE A 153 13.56 9.15 -12.14
C ILE A 153 14.10 8.09 -11.18
N THR A 154 15.22 8.38 -10.50
CA THR A 154 15.83 7.51 -9.49
C THR A 154 14.85 7.21 -8.35
N SER A 155 14.13 8.22 -7.86
CA SER A 155 13.10 8.06 -6.83
C SER A 155 11.99 7.11 -7.29
N ASN A 156 11.45 7.29 -8.49
CA ASN A 156 10.41 6.42 -9.04
C ASN A 156 10.90 4.97 -9.19
N SER A 157 12.12 4.77 -9.71
CA SER A 157 12.71 3.43 -9.82
C SER A 157 12.87 2.74 -8.46
N MET A 158 13.35 3.47 -7.45
CA MET A 158 13.48 2.93 -6.08
C MET A 158 12.11 2.61 -5.48
N HIS A 159 11.12 3.46 -5.68
CA HIS A 159 9.76 3.23 -5.19
C HIS A 159 9.14 1.97 -5.83
N SER A 160 9.20 1.84 -7.15
CA SER A 160 8.71 0.65 -7.85
C SER A 160 9.45 -0.62 -7.43
N PHE A 161 10.77 -0.54 -7.21
CA PHE A 161 11.53 -1.67 -6.68
C PHE A 161 11.04 -2.09 -5.28
N GLY A 162 10.90 -1.12 -4.36
CA GLY A 162 10.42 -1.38 -3.01
C GLY A 162 9.01 -1.99 -3.00
N GLU A 163 8.09 -1.44 -3.80
CA GLU A 163 6.72 -1.95 -3.94
C GLU A 163 6.68 -3.40 -4.42
N ASN A 164 7.38 -3.72 -5.52
CA ASN A 164 7.38 -5.07 -6.08
C ASN A 164 8.09 -6.06 -5.16
N ALA A 165 9.22 -5.68 -4.56
CA ALA A 165 9.93 -6.52 -3.61
C ALA A 165 9.09 -6.81 -2.36
N ALA A 166 8.46 -5.79 -1.78
CA ALA A 166 7.54 -5.92 -0.65
C ALA A 166 6.38 -6.86 -0.99
N GLN A 167 5.76 -6.68 -2.15
CA GLN A 167 4.64 -7.52 -2.58
C GLN A 167 5.05 -8.98 -2.74
N MET A 168 6.18 -9.23 -3.40
CA MET A 168 6.70 -10.59 -3.56
C MET A 168 7.00 -11.24 -2.21
N ILE A 169 7.67 -10.53 -1.31
CA ILE A 169 8.01 -11.03 0.03
C ILE A 169 6.74 -11.31 0.83
N GLY A 170 5.80 -10.37 0.87
CA GLY A 170 4.54 -10.49 1.59
C GLY A 170 3.70 -11.67 1.10
N LEU A 171 3.48 -11.79 -0.21
CA LEU A 171 2.74 -12.92 -0.77
C LEU A 171 3.44 -14.27 -0.55
N ALA A 172 4.78 -14.31 -0.65
CA ALA A 172 5.55 -15.53 -0.44
C ALA A 172 5.45 -16.03 1.01
N CYS A 173 5.46 -15.14 1.99
CA CYS A 173 5.35 -15.53 3.40
C CYS A 173 3.89 -15.67 3.89
N ALA A 174 2.92 -15.03 3.21
CA ALA A 174 1.52 -14.99 3.65
C ALA A 174 0.91 -16.38 3.87
N GLY A 175 1.13 -17.33 2.94
CA GLY A 175 0.60 -18.69 3.10
C GLY A 175 1.16 -19.41 4.33
N ALA A 176 2.45 -19.26 4.61
CA ALA A 176 3.09 -19.83 5.81
C ALA A 176 2.60 -19.15 7.10
N ILE A 177 2.43 -17.82 7.07
CA ILE A 177 1.87 -17.05 8.18
C ILE A 177 0.44 -17.50 8.48
N ILE A 178 -0.42 -17.62 7.46
CA ILE A 178 -1.80 -18.09 7.61
C ILE A 178 -1.82 -19.52 8.15
N ALA A 179 -0.96 -20.41 7.65
CA ALA A 179 -0.89 -21.79 8.13
C ALA A 179 -0.44 -21.93 9.60
N THR A 180 0.34 -20.98 10.12
CA THR A 180 0.92 -21.04 11.47
C THR A 180 0.17 -20.20 12.50
N LEU A 181 -0.30 -19.01 12.12
CA LEU A 181 -0.95 -18.03 12.99
C LEU A 181 -2.45 -17.87 12.69
N GLY A 182 -2.96 -18.54 11.66
CA GLY A 182 -4.32 -18.36 11.15
C GLY A 182 -4.51 -17.04 10.40
N ILE A 183 -5.69 -16.87 9.81
CA ILE A 183 -6.08 -15.63 9.13
C ILE A 183 -6.07 -14.45 10.12
N GLY A 184 -6.63 -14.61 11.32
CA GLY A 184 -6.66 -13.55 12.33
C GLY A 184 -5.27 -13.05 12.69
N GLY A 185 -4.29 -13.96 12.85
CA GLY A 185 -2.89 -13.59 13.09
C GLY A 185 -2.24 -12.88 11.91
N ALA A 186 -2.55 -13.28 10.67
CA ALA A 186 -2.09 -12.60 9.46
C ALA A 186 -2.59 -11.15 9.37
N LEU A 187 -3.86 -10.91 9.70
CA LEU A 187 -4.45 -9.57 9.73
C LEU A 187 -3.86 -8.69 10.84
N LEU A 188 -3.54 -9.28 12.00
CA LEU A 188 -2.84 -8.55 13.07
C LEU A 188 -1.42 -8.15 12.67
N ILE A 189 -0.71 -8.98 11.90
CA ILE A 189 0.61 -8.62 11.36
C ILE A 189 0.49 -7.40 10.45
N ASP A 190 -0.50 -7.39 9.55
CA ASP A 190 -0.73 -6.24 8.68
C ASP A 190 -1.02 -4.97 9.49
N PHE A 191 -1.91 -5.04 10.49
CA PHE A 191 -2.16 -3.93 11.41
C PHE A 191 -0.87 -3.41 12.08
N LEU A 192 0.00 -4.30 12.55
CA LEU A 192 1.29 -3.91 13.13
C LEU A 192 2.19 -3.22 12.11
N THR A 193 2.16 -3.63 10.84
CA THR A 193 2.94 -2.95 9.79
C THR A 193 2.47 -1.52 9.55
N PHE A 194 1.16 -1.25 9.60
CA PHE A 194 0.62 0.11 9.54
C PHE A 194 1.07 0.95 10.72
N VAL A 195 1.03 0.40 11.93
CA VAL A 195 1.50 1.10 13.15
C VAL A 195 2.97 1.45 13.03
N ILE A 196 3.82 0.50 12.63
CA ILE A 196 5.27 0.74 12.44
C ILE A 196 5.52 1.81 11.38
N SER A 197 4.74 1.80 10.30
CA SER A 197 4.92 2.72 9.16
C SER A 197 4.37 4.12 9.43
N ALA A 198 3.51 4.29 10.43
CA ALA A 198 2.96 5.58 10.82
C ALA A 198 3.98 6.51 11.53
N PHE A 199 5.13 5.98 11.99
CA PHE A 199 6.13 6.72 12.78
C PHE A 199 7.32 7.23 11.96
#